data_AF-A0A2D0ISE1-F1
#
_entry.id   AF-A0A2D0ISE1-F1
#
_cell.length_a   1.000
_cell.length_b   1.000
_cell.length_c   1.000
_cell.angle_alpha   90.00
_cell.angle_beta   90.00
_cell.angle_gamma   90.00
#
_symmetry.space_group_name_H-M   'P 1'
#
loop_
_entity.id
_entity.type
_entity.pdbx_description
1 polymer ?
#
loop_
_entity_poly.entity_id
_entity_poly.type
_entity_poly.pdbx_seq_one_letter_code
_entity_poly.pdbx_strand_id
1 'polypeptide(L)'
;MHGTEVKMGWDELLEEYFFSHMLRPATEWSYRKVTRGFIRFMGDTVLPEQVTHRDVLRWRRHLLTEKKQSGYTWNNKVAHLRAIFNFVMERKLLPLTENPFNDAAVKKEKKTKKILSKSQITRLYLLMGQYEEEERMQVTPRGGRCALYPTGYWLTVLDTFRLTGMRQNQLLHLRLRDINLDSNYIVLRVEGSKNHSEWRIPMIRQLKPRLAKLVEQAKACGAKDDDPLFDLSRLGLHAHGRMSRYRYDHDKEKQHIRSFFNRLSKECGFAVSPHRFRHTLATELMKAPDRNLQLVRCLLGHRSLATTLEYIDIDMEIAGKTLENELAIYLDISV
;
A
#
# COMPACT_ATOMS: atom_id res chain seq x y z
N MET A 1 -55.88 -7.69 -0.83
CA MET A 1 -54.74 -8.21 -0.06
C MET A 1 -53.55 -7.29 -0.31
N HIS A 2 -53.31 -6.34 0.59
CA HIS A 2 -52.13 -5.47 0.52
C HIS A 2 -50.92 -6.30 0.94
N GLY A 3 -50.08 -6.68 -0.02
CA GLY A 3 -48.76 -7.23 0.28
C GLY A 3 -47.98 -6.15 1.00
N THR A 4 -47.59 -6.40 2.24
CA THR A 4 -46.62 -5.59 2.98
C THR A 4 -45.32 -5.65 2.18
N GLU A 5 -45.03 -4.61 1.39
CA GLU A 5 -43.71 -4.41 0.80
C GLU A 5 -42.71 -4.40 1.94
N VAL A 6 -41.94 -5.49 2.07
CA VAL A 6 -40.85 -5.57 3.03
C VAL A 6 -39.83 -4.53 2.59
N LYS A 7 -39.77 -3.42 3.33
CA LYS A 7 -38.83 -2.35 3.06
C LYS A 7 -37.43 -2.84 3.43
N MET A 8 -36.60 -3.06 2.41
CA MET A 8 -35.24 -3.56 2.58
C MET A 8 -34.36 -2.53 3.29
N GLY A 9 -33.73 -2.95 4.39
CA GLY A 9 -32.82 -2.12 5.17
C GLY A 9 -31.40 -2.06 4.58
N TRP A 10 -30.55 -1.17 5.13
CA TRP A 10 -29.15 -1.05 4.70
C TRP A 10 -28.31 -2.29 4.98
N ASP A 11 -28.53 -2.97 6.12
CA ASP A 11 -27.76 -4.16 6.48
C ASP A 11 -28.13 -5.35 5.61
N GLU A 12 -29.43 -5.59 5.41
CA GLU A 12 -29.95 -6.60 4.48
C GLU A 12 -29.43 -6.39 3.05
N LEU A 13 -29.45 -5.14 2.57
CA LEU A 13 -28.90 -4.77 1.27
C LEU A 13 -27.40 -5.12 1.15
N LEU A 14 -26.61 -4.85 2.19
CA LEU A 14 -25.19 -5.17 2.20
C LEU A 14 -24.95 -6.68 2.24
N GLU A 15 -25.76 -7.42 3.00
CA GLU A 15 -25.70 -8.88 3.06
C GLU A 15 -26.00 -9.50 1.70
N GLU A 16 -27.05 -9.08 1.01
CA GLU A 16 -27.36 -9.51 -0.36
C GLU A 16 -26.25 -9.17 -1.35
N TYR A 17 -25.67 -7.97 -1.24
CA TYR A 17 -24.55 -7.56 -2.09
C TYR A 17 -23.30 -8.43 -1.85
N PHE A 18 -22.97 -8.75 -0.59
CA PHE A 18 -21.82 -9.59 -0.26
C PHE A 18 -22.07 -11.08 -0.51
N PHE A 19 -23.31 -11.54 -0.40
CA PHE A 19 -23.69 -12.89 -0.76
C PHE A 19 -23.53 -13.12 -2.27
N SER A 20 -23.94 -12.13 -3.08
CA SER A 20 -23.84 -12.19 -4.53
C SER A 20 -22.42 -11.94 -5.08
N HIS A 21 -21.53 -11.30 -4.31
CA HIS A 21 -20.17 -10.98 -4.73
C HIS A 21 -19.13 -11.59 -3.79
N MET A 22 -18.28 -12.48 -4.31
CA MET A 22 -17.13 -12.98 -3.55
C MET A 22 -16.06 -11.88 -3.34
N LEU A 23 -16.22 -11.12 -2.26
CA LEU A 23 -15.31 -10.06 -1.87
C LEU A 23 -14.34 -10.54 -0.78
N ARG A 24 -13.18 -9.87 -0.69
CA ARG A 24 -12.26 -10.09 0.44
C ARG A 24 -12.84 -9.43 1.70
N PRO A 25 -12.61 -9.97 2.92
CA PRO A 25 -13.13 -9.38 4.16
C PRO A 25 -12.76 -7.89 4.36
N ALA A 26 -11.54 -7.50 3.97
CA ALA A 26 -11.11 -6.09 4.02
C ALA A 26 -11.89 -5.18 3.05
N THR A 27 -12.35 -5.73 1.92
CA THR A 27 -13.20 -5.02 0.97
C THR A 27 -14.60 -4.86 1.53
N GLU A 28 -15.21 -5.92 2.07
CA GLU A 28 -16.52 -5.83 2.76
C GLU A 28 -16.50 -4.81 3.89
N TRP A 29 -15.45 -4.82 4.73
CA TRP A 29 -15.25 -3.82 5.77
C TRP A 29 -15.22 -2.38 5.21
N SER A 30 -14.61 -2.17 4.04
CA SER A 30 -14.58 -0.86 3.35
C SER A 30 -15.99 -0.43 2.93
N TYR A 31 -16.75 -1.32 2.31
CA TYR A 31 -18.16 -1.07 1.96
C TYR A 31 -18.98 -0.73 3.20
N ARG A 32 -18.95 -1.57 4.25
CA ARG A 32 -19.66 -1.33 5.51
C ARG A 32 -19.27 0.02 6.13
N LYS A 33 -17.98 0.37 6.13
CA LYS A 33 -17.49 1.65 6.65
C LYS A 33 -18.01 2.84 5.84
N VAL A 34 -18.02 2.74 4.50
CA VAL A 34 -18.53 3.82 3.64
C VAL A 34 -20.03 3.98 3.85
N THR A 35 -20.79 2.88 3.84
CA THR A 35 -22.24 2.88 4.03
C THR A 35 -22.63 3.44 5.39
N ARG A 36 -22.02 2.98 6.50
CA ARG A 36 -22.24 3.59 7.83
C ARG A 36 -21.93 5.07 7.87
N GLY A 37 -20.90 5.51 7.16
CA GLY A 37 -20.55 6.92 7.06
C GLY A 37 -21.57 7.76 6.27
N PHE A 38 -22.32 7.13 5.35
CA PHE A 38 -23.43 7.76 4.63
C PHE A 38 -24.71 7.74 5.47
N ILE A 39 -25.07 6.60 6.07
CA ILE A 39 -26.22 6.45 6.97
C ILE A 39 -26.14 7.50 8.10
N ARG A 40 -24.98 7.62 8.76
CA ARG A 40 -24.79 8.63 9.82
C ARG A 40 -25.03 10.07 9.36
N PHE A 41 -24.77 10.37 8.09
CA PHE A 41 -25.02 11.69 7.54
C PHE A 41 -26.51 11.90 7.22
N MET A 42 -27.18 10.88 6.69
CA MET A 42 -28.60 10.92 6.33
C MET A 42 -29.54 10.83 7.53
N GLY A 43 -29.10 10.16 8.60
CA GLY A 43 -29.93 9.72 9.72
C GLY A 43 -30.26 8.23 9.61
N ASP A 44 -30.26 7.53 10.75
CA ASP A 44 -30.42 6.07 10.81
C ASP A 44 -31.82 5.57 10.39
N THR A 45 -32.80 6.48 10.26
CA THR A 45 -34.18 6.18 9.83
C THR A 45 -34.39 6.23 8.32
N VAL A 46 -33.43 6.76 7.56
CA VAL A 46 -33.55 6.89 6.10
C VAL A 46 -33.23 5.56 5.43
N LEU A 47 -34.20 5.02 4.71
CA LEU A 47 -34.05 3.75 3.99
C LEU A 47 -33.32 3.95 2.65
N PRO A 48 -32.67 2.89 2.10
CA PRO A 48 -31.99 2.96 0.81
C PRO A 48 -32.88 3.46 -0.34
N GLU A 49 -34.16 3.08 -0.35
CA GLU A 49 -35.13 3.48 -1.38
C GLU A 49 -35.46 4.98 -1.38
N GLN A 50 -35.22 5.67 -0.25
CA GLN A 50 -35.56 7.09 -0.06
C GLN A 50 -34.41 8.01 -0.47
N VAL A 51 -33.26 7.45 -0.83
CA VAL A 51 -32.06 8.21 -1.14
C VAL A 51 -32.19 8.89 -2.50
N THR A 52 -32.12 10.23 -2.52
CA THR A 52 -32.15 10.99 -3.78
C THR A 52 -30.75 11.42 -4.22
N HIS A 53 -30.59 11.76 -5.51
CA HIS A 53 -29.34 12.35 -6.00
C HIS A 53 -28.98 13.66 -5.24
N ARG A 54 -29.98 14.47 -4.87
CA ARG A 54 -29.78 15.70 -4.09
C ARG A 54 -29.13 15.41 -2.73
N ASP A 55 -29.47 14.30 -2.09
CA ASP A 55 -28.89 13.91 -0.81
C ASP A 55 -27.42 13.50 -0.94
N VAL A 56 -27.08 12.81 -2.02
CA VAL A 56 -25.68 12.49 -2.35
C VAL A 56 -24.88 13.78 -2.57
N LEU A 57 -25.45 14.78 -3.25
CA LEU A 57 -24.81 16.08 -3.44
C LEU A 57 -24.67 16.89 -2.14
N ARG A 58 -25.63 16.79 -1.21
CA ARG A 58 -25.51 17.36 0.14
C ARG A 58 -24.36 16.71 0.90
N TRP A 59 -24.26 15.38 0.84
CA TRP A 59 -23.16 14.65 1.47
C TRP A 59 -21.81 15.04 0.86
N ARG A 60 -21.75 15.21 -0.46
CA ARG A 60 -20.56 15.70 -1.18
C ARG A 60 -20.09 17.04 -0.61
N ARG A 61 -21.01 18.01 -0.51
CA ARG A 61 -20.71 19.35 0.01
C ARG A 61 -20.22 19.28 1.45
N HIS A 62 -20.91 18.52 2.30
CA HIS A 62 -20.49 18.33 3.70
C HIS A 62 -19.07 17.75 3.79
N LEU A 63 -18.76 16.71 3.02
CA LEU A 63 -17.44 16.06 3.09
C LEU A 63 -16.31 16.91 2.50
N LEU A 64 -16.55 17.59 1.38
CA LEU A 64 -15.51 18.37 0.71
C LEU A 64 -15.31 19.76 1.33
N THR A 65 -16.39 20.44 1.71
CA THR A 65 -16.33 21.82 2.21
C THR A 65 -16.14 21.88 3.71
N GLU A 66 -16.98 21.17 4.49
CA GLU A 66 -16.96 21.27 5.95
C GLU A 66 -15.90 20.34 6.56
N LYS A 67 -15.85 19.09 6.12
CA LYS A 67 -14.85 18.12 6.60
C LYS A 67 -13.52 18.19 5.86
N LYS A 68 -13.40 19.05 4.83
CA LYS A 68 -12.18 19.26 4.02
C LYS A 68 -11.54 17.96 3.54
N GLN A 69 -12.35 16.93 3.24
CA GLN A 69 -11.85 15.67 2.70
C GLN A 69 -11.42 15.84 1.25
N SER A 70 -10.45 15.03 0.81
CA SER A 70 -9.98 15.11 -0.58
C SER A 70 -11.02 14.56 -1.57
N GLY A 71 -11.04 15.11 -2.80
CA GLY A 71 -11.84 14.59 -3.90
C GLY A 71 -11.58 13.10 -4.21
N TYR A 72 -10.37 12.61 -3.95
CA TYR A 72 -10.06 11.18 -4.04
C TYR A 72 -10.85 10.35 -3.02
N THR A 73 -10.89 10.79 -1.76
CA THR A 73 -11.65 10.14 -0.70
C THR A 73 -13.14 10.14 -1.02
N TRP A 74 -13.67 11.26 -1.52
CA TRP A 74 -15.05 11.37 -1.98
C TRP A 74 -15.36 10.40 -3.12
N ASN A 75 -14.56 10.41 -4.19
CA ASN A 75 -14.77 9.53 -5.34
C ASN A 75 -14.71 8.05 -4.97
N ASN A 76 -13.87 7.70 -3.99
CA ASN A 76 -13.84 6.34 -3.45
C ASN A 76 -15.16 5.96 -2.76
N LYS A 77 -15.71 6.86 -1.93
CA LYS A 77 -17.01 6.64 -1.27
C LYS A 77 -18.14 6.49 -2.30
N VAL A 78 -18.18 7.37 -3.30
CA VAL A 78 -19.15 7.31 -4.41
C VAL A 78 -19.02 5.99 -5.16
N ALA A 79 -17.81 5.52 -5.45
CA ALA A 79 -17.62 4.26 -6.18
C ALA A 79 -18.21 3.05 -5.43
N HIS A 80 -18.08 2.98 -4.10
CA HIS A 80 -18.65 1.90 -3.29
C HIS A 80 -20.18 1.94 -3.31
N LEU A 81 -20.78 3.09 -3.00
CA LEU A 81 -22.24 3.19 -2.93
C LEU A 81 -22.89 3.08 -4.30
N ARG A 82 -22.26 3.62 -5.35
CA ARG A 82 -22.72 3.44 -6.72
C ARG A 82 -22.74 1.96 -7.12
N ALA A 83 -21.73 1.19 -6.74
CA ALA A 83 -21.70 -0.26 -7.03
C ALA A 83 -22.85 -1.01 -6.33
N ILE A 84 -23.13 -0.68 -5.07
CA ILE A 84 -24.27 -1.26 -4.34
C ILE A 84 -25.59 -0.89 -5.04
N PHE A 85 -25.80 0.38 -5.37
CA PHE A 85 -27.05 0.82 -5.99
C PHE A 85 -27.22 0.33 -7.44
N ASN A 86 -26.13 0.12 -8.18
CA ASN A 86 -26.19 -0.55 -9.48
C ASN A 86 -26.68 -1.99 -9.33
N PHE A 87 -26.15 -2.74 -8.36
CA PHE A 87 -26.61 -4.10 -8.07
C PHE A 87 -28.10 -4.16 -7.71
N VAL A 88 -28.57 -3.22 -6.86
CA VAL A 88 -29.99 -3.09 -6.51
C VAL A 88 -30.86 -2.93 -7.75
N MET A 89 -30.47 -2.03 -8.65
CA MET A 89 -31.23 -1.74 -9.85
C MET A 89 -31.21 -2.91 -10.83
N GLU A 90 -30.05 -3.53 -11.05
CA GLU A 90 -29.90 -4.70 -11.92
C GLU A 90 -30.78 -5.87 -11.45
N ARG A 91 -30.88 -6.07 -10.13
CA ARG A 91 -31.69 -7.12 -9.50
C ARG A 91 -33.13 -6.70 -9.21
N LYS A 92 -33.50 -5.44 -9.48
CA LYS A 92 -34.80 -4.83 -9.16
C LYS A 92 -35.22 -5.02 -7.70
N LEU A 93 -34.26 -4.93 -6.78
CA LEU A 93 -34.49 -5.13 -5.34
C LEU A 93 -35.20 -3.92 -4.69
N LEU A 94 -35.04 -2.73 -5.26
CA LEU A 94 -35.73 -1.51 -4.82
C LEU A 94 -36.39 -0.83 -6.04
N PRO A 95 -37.50 -0.11 -5.83
CA PRO A 95 -38.22 0.61 -6.89
C PRO A 95 -37.51 1.92 -7.26
N LEU A 96 -36.23 1.85 -7.64
CA LEU A 96 -35.42 2.99 -8.07
C LEU A 96 -35.39 3.07 -9.60
N THR A 97 -35.66 4.26 -10.14
CA THR A 97 -35.57 4.55 -11.58
C THR A 97 -34.14 4.82 -12.03
N GLU A 98 -33.35 5.47 -11.18
CA GLU A 98 -31.97 5.86 -11.44
C GLU A 98 -31.09 5.71 -10.20
N ASN A 99 -29.79 5.50 -10.41
CA ASN A 99 -28.84 5.38 -9.30
C ASN A 99 -28.49 6.79 -8.77
N PRO A 100 -28.79 7.10 -7.49
CA PRO A 100 -28.56 8.44 -6.93
C PRO A 100 -27.07 8.82 -6.84
N PHE A 101 -26.15 7.86 -6.97
CA PHE A 101 -24.70 8.10 -6.95
C PHE A 101 -24.08 8.30 -8.34
N ASN A 102 -24.86 8.23 -9.41
CA ASN A 102 -24.40 8.62 -10.75
C ASN A 102 -24.03 10.10 -10.78
N ASP A 103 -23.01 10.45 -11.58
CA ASP A 103 -22.49 11.82 -11.78
C ASP A 103 -22.12 12.60 -10.50
N ALA A 104 -21.99 11.91 -9.37
CA ALA A 104 -21.63 12.50 -8.10
C ALA A 104 -20.11 12.71 -7.94
N ALA A 105 -19.30 12.03 -8.76
CA ALA A 105 -17.84 12.09 -8.72
C ALA A 105 -17.30 13.50 -9.08
N VAL A 106 -16.15 13.87 -8.51
CA VAL A 106 -15.47 15.15 -8.78
C VAL A 106 -14.18 14.93 -9.56
N LYS A 107 -13.74 15.98 -10.27
CA LYS A 107 -12.45 15.97 -10.96
C LYS A 107 -11.34 15.65 -9.97
N LYS A 108 -10.52 14.65 -10.31
CA LYS A 108 -9.35 14.29 -9.50
C LYS A 108 -8.26 15.31 -9.78
N GLU A 109 -7.82 16.02 -8.74
CA GLU A 109 -6.54 16.72 -8.80
C GLU A 109 -5.43 15.69 -9.00
N LYS A 110 -4.55 15.91 -9.99
CA LYS A 110 -3.33 15.12 -10.16
C LYS A 110 -2.39 15.43 -8.99
N LYS A 111 -2.49 14.65 -7.92
CA LYS A 111 -1.51 14.74 -6.83
C LYS A 111 -0.19 14.14 -7.30
N THR A 112 0.89 14.91 -7.22
CA THR A 112 2.23 14.39 -7.40
C THR A 112 2.48 13.29 -6.37
N LYS A 113 3.08 12.19 -6.83
CA LYS A 113 3.40 11.07 -5.94
C LYS A 113 4.46 11.54 -4.94
N LYS A 114 4.23 11.24 -3.67
CA LYS A 114 5.15 11.63 -2.60
C LYS A 114 6.36 10.69 -2.62
N ILE A 115 7.45 11.11 -3.25
CA ILE A 115 8.73 10.39 -3.26
C ILE A 115 9.62 10.85 -2.09
N LEU A 116 10.74 10.16 -1.89
CA LEU A 116 11.83 10.55 -1.00
C LEU A 116 12.96 11.13 -1.83
N SER A 117 13.44 12.33 -1.48
CA SER A 117 14.63 12.91 -2.13
C SER A 117 15.91 12.17 -1.70
N LYS A 118 17.00 12.36 -2.45
CA LYS A 118 18.33 11.84 -2.06
C LYS A 118 18.74 12.31 -0.66
N SER A 119 18.54 13.60 -0.34
CA SER A 119 18.84 14.16 1.00
C SER A 119 17.99 13.54 2.10
N GLN A 120 16.70 13.26 1.84
CA GLN A 120 15.83 12.56 2.79
C GLN A 120 16.28 11.12 3.02
N ILE A 121 16.64 10.39 1.97
CA ILE A 121 17.19 9.03 2.09
C ILE A 121 18.48 9.06 2.92
N THR A 122 19.42 9.95 2.60
CA THR A 122 20.67 10.08 3.35
C THR A 122 20.40 10.36 4.83
N ARG A 123 19.56 11.35 5.15
CA ARG A 123 19.20 11.67 6.54
C ARG A 123 18.59 10.48 7.28
N LEU A 124 17.70 9.74 6.63
CA LEU A 124 17.07 8.55 7.21
C LEU A 124 18.11 7.48 7.56
N TYR A 125 19.05 7.17 6.66
CA TYR A 125 20.08 6.15 6.93
C TYR A 125 21.13 6.61 7.95
N LEU A 126 21.50 7.89 7.96
CA LEU A 126 22.37 8.44 8.99
C LEU A 126 21.73 8.32 10.38
N LEU A 127 20.44 8.64 10.49
CA LEU A 127 19.68 8.47 11.73
C LEU A 127 19.65 7.00 12.17
N MET A 128 19.30 6.07 11.27
CA MET A 128 19.30 4.64 11.60
C MET A 128 20.69 4.12 11.98
N GLY A 129 21.76 4.66 11.37
CA GLY A 129 23.14 4.34 11.75
C GLY A 129 23.48 4.79 13.18
N GLN A 130 22.97 5.94 13.63
CA GLN A 130 23.11 6.38 15.02
C GLN A 130 22.43 5.40 16.00
N TYR A 131 21.20 4.97 15.69
CA TYR A 131 20.50 3.96 16.49
C TYR A 131 21.19 2.58 16.49
N GLU A 132 21.88 2.22 15.40
CA GLU A 132 22.65 0.96 15.32
C GLU A 132 23.92 1.05 16.19
N GLU A 133 24.56 2.21 16.23
CA GLU A 133 25.68 2.50 17.11
C GLU A 133 25.28 2.49 18.59
N GLU A 134 24.17 3.15 18.94
CA GLU A 134 23.62 3.15 20.30
C GLU A 134 23.29 1.73 20.77
N GLU A 135 22.67 0.92 19.90
CA GLU A 135 22.38 -0.50 20.18
C GLU A 135 23.66 -1.29 20.47
N ARG A 136 24.71 -1.09 19.66
CA ARG A 136 26.00 -1.76 19.81
C ARG A 136 26.70 -1.37 21.11
N MET A 137 26.63 -0.09 21.48
CA MET A 137 27.23 0.46 22.68
C MET A 137 26.38 0.21 23.94
N GLN A 138 25.25 -0.51 23.82
CA GLN A 138 24.30 -0.79 24.90
C GLN A 138 23.81 0.47 25.63
N VAL A 139 23.74 1.59 24.91
CA VAL A 139 23.22 2.84 25.47
C VAL A 139 21.71 2.70 25.58
N THR A 140 21.21 2.59 26.80
CA THR A 140 19.77 2.41 27.03
C THR A 140 19.04 3.69 26.60
N PRO A 141 18.05 3.63 25.67
CA PRO A 141 17.31 4.82 25.29
C PRO A 141 16.56 5.39 26.50
N ARG A 142 16.72 6.70 26.74
CA ARG A 142 16.03 7.41 27.84
C ARG A 142 14.51 7.28 27.64
N GLY A 143 13.82 6.55 28.52
CA GLY A 143 12.34 6.51 28.57
C GLY A 143 11.62 5.29 27.99
N GLY A 144 12.27 4.12 27.86
CA GLY A 144 11.59 2.86 27.55
C GLY A 144 11.48 2.50 26.06
N ARG A 145 10.83 1.35 25.78
CA ARG A 145 10.78 0.65 24.47
C ARG A 145 10.66 1.62 23.27
N CYS A 146 11.71 1.73 22.46
CA CYS A 146 11.70 2.52 21.24
C CYS A 146 11.41 1.63 20.02
N ALA A 147 10.47 2.06 19.17
CA ALA A 147 10.02 1.30 18.00
C ALA A 147 11.06 1.19 16.87
N LEU A 148 12.22 1.85 17.00
CA LEU A 148 13.34 1.75 16.07
C LEU A 148 14.29 0.60 16.41
N TYR A 149 14.10 -0.06 17.55
CA TYR A 149 14.83 -1.26 17.95
C TYR A 149 14.02 -2.53 17.63
N PRO A 150 14.68 -3.67 17.34
CA PRO A 150 16.12 -3.80 17.12
C PRO A 150 16.52 -3.22 15.76
N THR A 151 17.57 -2.39 15.75
CA THR A 151 17.87 -1.52 14.62
C THR A 151 18.25 -2.30 13.37
N GLY A 152 19.00 -3.40 13.55
CA GLY A 152 19.42 -4.28 12.44
C GLY A 152 18.25 -4.94 11.70
N TYR A 153 17.17 -5.32 12.40
CA TYR A 153 15.95 -5.83 11.77
C TYR A 153 15.30 -4.76 10.90
N TRP A 154 15.11 -3.57 11.47
CA TRP A 154 14.45 -2.48 10.77
C TRP A 154 15.26 -1.94 9.59
N LEU A 155 16.59 -1.91 9.67
CA LEU A 155 17.45 -1.64 8.53
C LEU A 155 17.24 -2.64 7.39
N THR A 156 17.07 -3.93 7.71
CA THR A 156 16.76 -4.96 6.72
C THR A 156 15.38 -4.75 6.08
N VAL A 157 14.37 -4.37 6.88
CA VAL A 157 13.04 -3.98 6.38
C VAL A 157 13.12 -2.77 5.44
N LEU A 158 13.87 -1.73 5.82
CA LEU A 158 14.08 -0.52 5.02
C LEU A 158 14.78 -0.83 3.69
N ASP A 159 15.89 -1.56 3.72
CA ASP A 159 16.64 -1.95 2.52
C ASP A 159 15.78 -2.82 1.61
N THR A 160 14.99 -3.73 2.16
CA THR A 160 14.05 -4.53 1.37
C THR A 160 13.04 -3.64 0.64
N PHE A 161 12.40 -2.68 1.31
CA PHE A 161 11.48 -1.77 0.64
C PHE A 161 12.16 -0.87 -0.39
N ARG A 162 13.32 -0.31 -0.05
CA ARG A 162 14.05 0.63 -0.91
C ARG A 162 14.56 -0.03 -2.18
N LEU A 163 15.11 -1.25 -2.08
CA LEU A 163 15.81 -1.91 -3.18
C LEU A 163 14.91 -2.80 -4.03
N THR A 164 13.73 -3.20 -3.53
CA THR A 164 12.76 -4.01 -4.28
C THR A 164 11.50 -3.27 -4.68
N GLY A 165 11.14 -2.20 -3.97
CA GLY A 165 9.87 -1.48 -4.16
C GLY A 165 8.64 -2.34 -3.86
N MET A 166 8.77 -3.45 -3.14
CA MET A 166 7.63 -4.32 -2.81
C MET A 166 6.60 -3.61 -1.93
N ARG A 167 5.35 -4.07 -1.98
CA ARG A 167 4.27 -3.56 -1.13
C ARG A 167 4.42 -4.08 0.30
N GLN A 168 3.95 -3.32 1.29
CA GLN A 168 3.98 -3.76 2.70
C GLN A 168 3.34 -5.13 2.92
N ASN A 169 2.17 -5.40 2.30
CA ASN A 169 1.55 -6.72 2.41
C ASN A 169 2.39 -7.83 1.78
N GLN A 170 3.23 -7.55 0.78
CA GLN A 170 4.10 -8.57 0.20
C GLN A 170 5.22 -8.93 1.17
N LEU A 171 5.81 -7.92 1.82
CA LEU A 171 6.81 -8.12 2.87
C LEU A 171 6.25 -8.96 4.03
N LEU A 172 5.03 -8.67 4.49
CA LEU A 172 4.38 -9.38 5.60
C LEU A 172 4.00 -10.84 5.32
N HIS A 173 3.93 -11.25 4.05
CA HIS A 173 3.63 -12.63 3.64
C HIS A 173 4.86 -13.36 3.09
N LEU A 174 6.03 -12.72 3.13
CA LEU A 174 7.25 -13.32 2.64
C LEU A 174 7.71 -14.40 3.62
N ARG A 175 7.89 -15.63 3.13
CA ARG A 175 8.33 -16.78 3.93
C ARG A 175 9.81 -17.05 3.73
N LEU A 176 10.41 -17.84 4.63
CA LEU A 176 11.83 -18.22 4.51
C LEU A 176 12.14 -18.89 3.17
N ARG A 177 11.27 -19.80 2.70
CA ARG A 177 11.41 -20.50 1.41
C ARG A 177 11.37 -19.60 0.18
N ASP A 178 10.91 -18.36 0.33
CA ASP A 178 10.77 -17.43 -0.79
C ASP A 178 12.07 -16.71 -1.12
N ILE A 179 13.07 -16.78 -0.23
CA ILE A 179 14.38 -16.18 -0.42
C ILE A 179 15.34 -17.19 -1.04
N ASN A 180 15.75 -16.94 -2.28
CA ASN A 180 16.73 -17.77 -2.98
C ASN A 180 18.07 -17.04 -2.99
N LEU A 181 18.91 -17.33 -1.98
CA LEU A 181 20.21 -16.68 -1.80
C LEU A 181 21.21 -17.06 -2.88
N ASP A 182 21.17 -18.30 -3.38
CA ASP A 182 22.11 -18.79 -4.40
C ASP A 182 21.81 -18.17 -5.76
N SER A 183 20.55 -18.25 -6.18
CA SER A 183 20.07 -17.71 -7.46
C SER A 183 19.72 -16.21 -7.42
N ASN A 184 19.94 -15.54 -6.29
CA ASN A 184 19.73 -14.10 -6.08
C ASN A 184 18.34 -13.57 -6.48
N TYR A 185 17.27 -14.23 -6.05
CA TYR A 185 15.90 -13.72 -6.25
C TYR A 185 14.98 -13.97 -5.07
N ILE A 186 13.89 -13.21 -5.03
CA ILE A 186 12.80 -13.31 -4.06
C ILE A 186 11.52 -13.68 -4.81
N VAL A 187 10.78 -14.68 -4.32
CA VAL A 187 9.48 -15.08 -4.88
C VAL A 187 8.36 -14.33 -4.14
N LEU A 188 7.60 -13.52 -4.86
CA LEU A 188 6.39 -12.91 -4.31
C LEU A 188 5.18 -13.77 -4.67
N ARG A 189 4.56 -14.40 -3.68
CA ARG A 189 3.41 -15.30 -3.86
C ARG A 189 2.06 -14.59 -3.91
N VAL A 190 1.04 -15.34 -4.34
CA VAL A 190 -0.36 -14.92 -4.45
C VAL A 190 -0.90 -14.35 -3.13
N GLU A 191 -0.54 -14.94 -1.99
CA GLU A 191 -1.04 -14.57 -0.65
C GLU A 191 -0.71 -13.10 -0.29
N GLY A 192 0.49 -12.63 -0.65
CA GLY A 192 0.90 -11.24 -0.46
C GLY A 192 0.40 -10.29 -1.57
N SER A 193 -0.21 -10.84 -2.63
CA SER A 193 -0.60 -10.11 -3.82
C SER A 193 -2.06 -9.64 -3.75
N LYS A 194 -2.28 -8.33 -3.89
CA LYS A 194 -3.61 -7.78 -4.20
C LYS A 194 -4.13 -8.30 -5.55
N ASN A 195 -3.24 -8.80 -6.41
CA ASN A 195 -3.52 -9.12 -7.80
C ASN A 195 -3.58 -10.63 -8.10
N HIS A 196 -3.46 -11.49 -7.08
CA HIS A 196 -3.41 -12.95 -7.27
C HIS A 196 -2.36 -13.40 -8.31
N SER A 197 -1.24 -12.68 -8.41
CA SER A 197 -0.16 -12.99 -9.34
C SER A 197 1.11 -13.28 -8.56
N GLU A 198 1.83 -14.31 -8.99
CA GLU A 198 3.18 -14.60 -8.53
C GLU A 198 4.20 -13.98 -9.48
N TRP A 199 5.26 -13.40 -8.94
CA TRP A 199 6.40 -13.00 -9.75
C TRP A 199 7.68 -12.98 -8.92
N ARG A 200 8.82 -12.93 -9.61
CA ARG A 200 10.14 -12.90 -8.99
C ARG A 200 10.70 -11.48 -9.03
N ILE A 201 11.39 -11.10 -7.95
CA ILE A 201 12.15 -9.86 -7.87
C ILE A 201 13.63 -10.23 -7.73
N PRO A 202 14.53 -9.64 -8.52
CA PRO A 202 15.96 -9.84 -8.33
C PRO A 202 16.42 -9.29 -6.99
N MET A 203 17.26 -10.04 -6.30
CA MET A 203 17.95 -9.60 -5.10
C MET A 203 19.33 -9.07 -5.50
N ILE A 204 19.48 -7.74 -5.47
CA ILE A 204 20.76 -7.11 -5.80
C ILE A 204 21.81 -7.35 -4.70
N ARG A 205 23.08 -7.23 -5.08
CA ARG A 205 24.25 -7.51 -4.22
C ARG A 205 24.20 -6.78 -2.88
N GLN A 206 23.66 -5.56 -2.85
CA GLN A 206 23.57 -4.74 -1.64
C GLN A 206 22.53 -5.26 -0.64
N LEU A 207 21.47 -5.92 -1.10
CA LEU A 207 20.40 -6.45 -0.24
C LEU A 207 20.76 -7.81 0.36
N LYS A 208 21.51 -8.63 -0.40
CA LYS A 208 21.81 -10.03 -0.06
C LYS A 208 22.40 -10.23 1.34
N PRO A 209 23.43 -9.47 1.80
CA PRO A 209 24.02 -9.70 3.12
C PRO A 209 23.03 -9.51 4.27
N ARG A 210 22.16 -8.49 4.19
CA ARG A 210 21.17 -8.22 5.24
C ARG A 210 20.07 -9.29 5.28
N LEU A 211 19.56 -9.69 4.12
CA LEU A 211 18.57 -10.77 4.05
C LEU A 211 19.16 -12.11 4.50
N ALA A 212 20.40 -12.43 4.12
CA ALA A 212 21.07 -13.64 4.57
C ALA A 212 21.19 -13.69 6.10
N LYS A 213 21.64 -12.60 6.72
CA LYS A 213 21.71 -12.47 8.18
C LYS A 213 20.33 -12.65 8.84
N LEU A 214 19.28 -12.05 8.29
CA LEU A 214 17.92 -12.20 8.82
C LEU A 214 17.41 -13.64 8.70
N VAL A 215 17.68 -14.32 7.58
CA VAL A 215 17.31 -15.73 7.37
C VAL A 215 18.04 -16.61 8.39
N GLU A 216 19.34 -16.39 8.60
CA GLU A 216 20.14 -17.12 9.59
C GLU A 216 19.58 -16.92 11.01
N GLN A 217 19.31 -15.68 11.40
CA GLN A 217 18.70 -15.35 12.69
C GLN A 217 17.33 -16.00 12.86
N ALA A 218 16.47 -15.96 11.84
CA ALA A 218 15.16 -16.59 11.89
C ALA A 218 15.26 -18.11 12.08
N LYS A 219 16.15 -18.79 11.33
CA LYS A 219 16.41 -20.23 11.46
C LYS A 219 16.97 -20.58 12.85
N ALA A 220 17.89 -19.77 13.37
CA ALA A 220 18.39 -19.92 14.74
C ALA A 220 17.27 -19.78 15.78
N CYS A 221 16.23 -18.98 15.50
CA CYS A 221 14.99 -18.87 16.29
C CYS A 221 13.96 -20.00 16.03
N GLY A 222 14.35 -21.07 15.35
CA GLY A 222 13.47 -22.21 15.06
C GLY A 222 12.43 -21.93 13.97
N ALA A 223 12.61 -20.90 13.13
CA ALA A 223 11.76 -20.69 11.96
C ALA A 223 11.94 -21.80 10.93
N LYS A 224 10.81 -22.30 10.44
CA LYS A 224 10.71 -23.26 9.35
C LYS A 224 10.53 -22.54 8.01
N ASP A 225 10.66 -23.27 6.92
CA ASP A 225 10.57 -22.75 5.55
C ASP A 225 9.23 -22.04 5.24
N ASP A 226 8.14 -22.47 5.88
CA ASP A 226 6.81 -21.89 5.74
C ASP A 226 6.54 -20.72 6.70
N ASP A 227 7.43 -20.46 7.65
CA ASP A 227 7.27 -19.34 8.58
C ASP A 227 7.54 -17.99 7.90
N PRO A 228 6.89 -16.91 8.35
CA PRO A 228 7.19 -15.56 7.90
C PRO A 228 8.63 -15.16 8.20
N LEU A 229 9.31 -14.55 7.23
CA LEU A 229 10.69 -14.06 7.40
C LEU A 229 10.74 -12.80 8.27
N PHE A 230 9.81 -11.87 8.05
CA PHE A 230 9.73 -10.62 8.79
C PHE A 230 8.81 -10.78 9.99
N ASP A 231 9.37 -11.29 11.08
CA ASP A 231 8.67 -11.65 12.30
C ASP A 231 9.43 -11.12 13.52
N LEU A 232 9.14 -9.88 13.89
CA LEU A 232 9.83 -9.23 15.00
C LEU A 232 9.58 -9.95 16.33
N SER A 233 8.37 -10.50 16.50
CA SER A 233 8.02 -11.21 17.73
C SER A 233 8.89 -12.44 17.94
N ARG A 234 9.14 -13.22 16.87
CA ARG A 234 10.01 -14.40 16.94
C ARG A 234 11.46 -14.06 17.26
N LEU A 235 12.00 -13.03 16.62
CA LEU A 235 13.38 -12.59 16.87
C LEU A 235 13.58 -12.11 18.32
N GLY A 236 12.54 -11.60 18.97
CA GLY A 236 12.57 -11.21 20.37
C GLY A 236 12.46 -12.36 21.39
N LEU A 237 12.14 -13.59 20.96
CA LEU A 237 11.87 -14.71 21.89
C LEU A 237 13.12 -15.40 22.44
N HIS A 238 14.26 -15.31 21.77
CA HIS A 238 15.53 -15.85 22.27
C HIS A 238 15.99 -15.22 23.58
N ALA A 239 15.49 -14.02 23.92
CA ALA A 239 15.81 -13.38 25.19
C ALA A 239 15.09 -14.02 26.40
N HIS A 240 13.99 -14.77 26.22
CA HIS A 240 13.07 -15.10 27.32
C HIS A 240 12.56 -16.55 27.37
N GLY A 241 13.07 -17.47 26.54
CA GLY A 241 12.85 -18.92 26.72
C GLY A 241 11.39 -19.42 26.64
N ARG A 242 10.48 -18.69 25.99
CA ARG A 242 9.03 -19.01 25.92
C ARG A 242 8.54 -19.30 24.50
N MET A 243 9.21 -20.21 23.80
CA MET A 243 8.84 -20.57 22.43
C MET A 243 7.52 -21.38 22.35
N SER A 244 7.10 -22.05 23.42
CA SER A 244 5.93 -22.96 23.42
C SER A 244 4.56 -22.29 23.24
N ARG A 245 4.44 -20.97 23.43
CA ARG A 245 3.19 -20.21 23.23
C ARG A 245 3.26 -19.21 22.06
N TYR A 246 4.30 -19.30 21.24
CA TYR A 246 4.46 -18.39 20.13
C TYR A 246 3.46 -18.70 19.00
N ARG A 247 2.76 -17.67 18.53
CA ARG A 247 1.95 -17.72 17.30
C ARG A 247 2.19 -16.43 16.53
N TYR A 248 2.44 -16.57 15.23
CA TYR A 248 2.52 -15.42 14.35
C TYR A 248 1.17 -14.71 14.25
N ASP A 249 1.20 -13.41 14.50
CA ASP A 249 0.03 -12.54 14.41
C ASP A 249 0.32 -11.44 13.38
N HIS A 250 -0.40 -11.53 12.26
CA HIS A 250 -0.25 -10.62 11.13
C HIS A 250 -0.60 -9.18 11.49
N ASP A 251 -1.66 -8.98 12.30
CA ASP A 251 -2.10 -7.64 12.68
C ASP A 251 -1.13 -7.00 13.68
N LYS A 252 -0.54 -7.81 14.57
CA LYS A 252 0.53 -7.35 15.45
C LYS A 252 1.78 -6.93 14.66
N GLU A 253 2.23 -7.72 13.69
CA GLU A 253 3.41 -7.36 12.90
C GLU A 253 3.14 -6.12 12.03
N LYS A 254 1.93 -6.01 11.48
CA LYS A 254 1.47 -4.80 10.79
C LYS A 254 1.47 -3.58 11.71
N GLN A 255 1.13 -3.75 12.99
CA GLN A 255 1.24 -2.69 14.01
C GLN A 255 2.69 -2.34 14.30
N HIS A 256 3.60 -3.31 14.39
CA HIS A 256 5.04 -3.04 14.54
C HIS A 256 5.57 -2.18 13.40
N ILE A 257 5.30 -2.56 12.15
CA ILE A 257 5.70 -1.78 10.96
C ILE A 257 5.14 -0.36 11.03
N ARG A 258 3.85 -0.19 11.41
CA ARG A 258 3.24 1.13 11.55
C ARG A 258 3.93 1.97 12.63
N SER A 259 4.17 1.39 13.80
CA SER A 259 4.85 2.07 14.91
C SER A 259 6.26 2.50 14.52
N PHE A 260 7.01 1.61 13.85
CA PHE A 260 8.33 1.89 13.31
C PHE A 260 8.31 3.09 12.35
N PHE A 261 7.48 3.05 11.29
CA PHE A 261 7.41 4.14 10.32
C PHE A 261 6.91 5.46 10.91
N ASN A 262 5.99 5.40 11.87
CA ASN A 262 5.52 6.60 12.59
C ASN A 262 6.64 7.22 13.42
N ARG A 263 7.39 6.41 14.17
CA ARG A 263 8.54 6.88 14.95
C ARG A 263 9.63 7.43 14.04
N LEU A 264 9.99 6.69 12.99
CA LEU A 264 11.00 7.10 12.03
C LEU A 264 10.64 8.43 11.36
N SER A 265 9.37 8.59 10.96
CA SER A 265 8.89 9.85 10.38
C SER A 265 9.02 11.04 11.34
N LYS A 266 8.75 10.81 12.63
CA LYS A 266 8.87 11.84 13.66
C LYS A 266 10.32 12.27 13.85
N GLU A 267 11.24 11.32 13.97
CA GLU A 267 12.68 11.58 14.14
C GLU A 267 13.31 12.23 12.90
N CYS A 268 12.91 11.80 11.70
CA CYS A 268 13.37 12.39 10.45
C CYS A 268 12.80 13.78 10.17
N GLY A 269 11.66 14.15 10.76
CA GLY A 269 10.95 15.40 10.48
C GLY A 269 10.20 15.41 9.14
N PHE A 270 10.05 14.25 8.49
CA PHE A 270 9.26 14.10 7.27
C PHE A 270 8.63 12.70 7.21
N ALA A 271 7.51 12.57 6.51
CA ALA A 271 6.80 11.30 6.44
C ALA A 271 7.56 10.26 5.61
N VAL A 272 7.80 9.09 6.21
CA VAL A 272 8.42 7.90 5.62
C VAL A 272 7.39 6.78 5.62
N SER A 273 7.26 6.06 4.51
CA SER A 273 6.39 4.88 4.44
C SER A 273 6.83 3.93 3.32
N PRO A 274 6.43 2.64 3.37
CA PRO A 274 6.74 1.67 2.31
C PRO A 274 6.32 2.15 0.92
N HIS A 275 5.16 2.81 0.82
CA HIS A 275 4.68 3.34 -0.45
C HIS A 275 5.58 4.44 -1.01
N ARG A 276 6.19 5.29 -0.18
CA ARG A 276 7.14 6.31 -0.65
C ARG A 276 8.41 5.69 -1.20
N PHE A 277 8.96 4.65 -0.56
CA PHE A 277 10.11 3.90 -1.10
C PHE A 277 9.78 3.33 -2.47
N ARG A 278 8.63 2.66 -2.60
CA ARG A 278 8.17 2.13 -3.88
C ARG A 278 8.00 3.21 -4.95
N HIS A 279 7.39 4.34 -4.62
CA HIS A 279 7.24 5.45 -5.57
C HIS A 279 8.59 6.03 -5.97
N THR A 280 9.52 6.14 -5.03
CA THR A 280 10.89 6.62 -5.30
C THR A 280 11.61 5.66 -6.23
N LEU A 281 11.62 4.36 -5.94
CA LEU A 281 12.25 3.36 -6.83
C LEU A 281 11.62 3.39 -8.22
N ALA A 282 10.30 3.45 -8.32
CA ALA A 282 9.60 3.53 -9.59
C ALA A 282 10.01 4.79 -10.38
N THR A 283 10.02 5.96 -9.74
CA THR A 283 10.45 7.21 -10.39
C THR A 283 11.91 7.15 -10.83
N GLU A 284 12.82 6.63 -10.01
CA GLU A 284 14.25 6.56 -10.35
C GLU A 284 14.52 5.57 -11.50
N LEU A 285 13.88 4.39 -11.51
CA LEU A 285 13.97 3.45 -12.63
C LEU A 285 13.41 4.05 -13.93
N MET A 286 12.41 4.92 -13.82
CA MET A 286 11.77 5.56 -14.97
C MET A 286 12.53 6.79 -15.46
N LYS A 287 13.47 7.34 -14.70
CA LYS A 287 14.37 8.42 -15.16
C LYS A 287 15.56 7.89 -15.97
N ALA A 288 15.93 6.62 -15.79
CA ALA A 288 17.06 6.03 -16.48
C ALA A 288 16.93 6.21 -18.02
N PRO A 289 18.04 6.48 -18.74
CA PRO A 289 18.03 6.66 -20.19
C PRO A 289 17.45 5.43 -20.91
N ASP A 290 17.92 4.22 -20.55
CA ASP A 290 17.50 2.95 -21.15
C ASP A 290 16.26 2.36 -20.46
N ARG A 291 15.25 3.20 -20.19
CA ARG A 291 14.05 2.77 -19.44
C ARG A 291 13.28 1.67 -20.18
N ASN A 292 13.25 0.47 -19.62
CA ASN A 292 12.37 -0.60 -20.08
C ASN A 292 11.07 -0.60 -19.25
N LEU A 293 9.99 -0.03 -19.82
CA LEU A 293 8.67 0.05 -19.17
C LEU A 293 8.13 -1.31 -18.73
N GLN A 294 8.39 -2.34 -19.53
CA GLN A 294 7.96 -3.69 -19.24
C GLN A 294 8.73 -4.28 -18.06
N LEU A 295 10.04 -4.02 -17.97
CA LEU A 295 10.86 -4.40 -16.82
C LEU A 295 10.33 -3.75 -15.53
N VAL A 296 10.07 -2.44 -15.53
CA VAL A 296 9.56 -1.73 -14.35
C VAL A 296 8.16 -2.22 -13.97
N ARG A 297 7.28 -2.45 -14.95
CA ARG A 297 5.94 -3.01 -14.73
C ARG A 297 6.02 -4.39 -14.07
N CYS A 298 6.88 -5.28 -14.58
CA CYS A 298 7.07 -6.63 -14.06
C CYS A 298 7.66 -6.61 -12.65
N LEU A 299 8.72 -5.83 -12.42
CA LEU A 299 9.39 -5.69 -11.11
C LEU A 299 8.41 -5.24 -10.03
N LEU A 300 7.61 -4.21 -10.34
CA LEU A 300 6.65 -3.65 -9.41
C LEU A 300 5.35 -4.48 -9.35
N GLY A 301 5.06 -5.34 -10.33
CA GLY A 301 3.81 -6.08 -10.44
C GLY A 301 2.60 -5.14 -10.61
N HIS A 302 2.67 -4.25 -11.60
CA HIS A 302 1.53 -3.44 -12.06
C HIS A 302 0.73 -4.21 -13.12
N ARG A 303 -0.60 -4.35 -12.91
CA ARG A 303 -1.48 -4.99 -13.91
C ARG A 303 -1.58 -4.16 -15.18
N SER A 304 -1.74 -2.84 -15.03
CA SER A 304 -1.87 -1.90 -16.14
C SER A 304 -0.57 -1.12 -16.34
N LEU A 305 -0.19 -0.94 -17.61
CA LEU A 305 0.88 -0.03 -17.99
C LEU A 305 0.57 1.41 -17.58
N ALA A 306 -0.71 1.81 -17.53
CA ALA A 306 -1.11 3.15 -17.09
C ALA A 306 -0.52 3.51 -15.71
N THR A 307 -0.49 2.56 -14.77
CA THR A 307 0.10 2.76 -13.44
C THR A 307 1.62 3.00 -13.49
N THR A 308 2.31 2.40 -14.46
CA THR A 308 3.74 2.61 -14.70
C THR A 308 3.98 3.95 -15.43
N LEU A 309 3.12 4.30 -16.39
CA LEU A 309 3.17 5.58 -17.11
C LEU A 309 2.97 6.78 -16.18
N GLU A 310 2.23 6.64 -15.08
CA GLU A 310 2.11 7.69 -14.05
C GLU A 310 3.45 8.07 -13.36
N TYR A 311 4.56 7.36 -13.62
CA TYR A 311 5.90 7.71 -13.13
C TYR A 311 6.80 8.32 -14.20
N ILE A 312 6.31 8.42 -15.43
CA ILE A 312 7.00 9.14 -16.49
C ILE A 312 6.76 10.62 -16.24
N ASP A 313 7.85 11.32 -15.95
CA ASP A 313 7.95 12.74 -16.26
C ASP A 313 8.93 12.85 -17.43
N ILE A 314 8.62 13.72 -18.39
CA ILE A 314 9.54 13.99 -19.49
C ILE A 314 10.58 14.93 -18.92
N ASP A 315 11.78 14.43 -18.69
CA ASP A 315 12.92 15.28 -18.38
C ASP A 315 13.28 16.04 -19.66
N MET A 316 13.04 17.34 -19.68
CA MET A 316 13.24 18.18 -20.85
C MET A 316 14.71 18.23 -21.29
N GLU A 317 15.66 18.04 -20.37
CA GLU A 317 17.08 17.99 -20.72
C GLU A 317 17.40 16.69 -21.49
N ILE A 318 16.87 15.55 -21.02
CA ILE A 318 17.01 14.26 -21.71
C ILE A 318 16.27 14.29 -23.05
N ALA A 319 15.06 14.87 -23.08
CA ALA A 319 14.29 15.01 -24.30
C ALA A 319 15.03 15.89 -25.32
N GLY A 320 15.64 17.00 -24.86
CA GLY A 320 16.50 17.86 -25.67
C GLY A 320 17.68 17.09 -26.27
N LYS A 321 18.48 16.42 -25.44
CA LYS A 321 19.62 15.59 -25.90
C LYS A 321 19.20 14.47 -26.86
N THR A 322 18.05 13.84 -26.60
CA THR A 322 17.52 12.80 -27.49
C THR A 322 17.11 13.38 -28.82
N LEU A 323 16.43 14.54 -28.82
CA LEU A 323 16.06 15.24 -30.06
C LEU A 323 17.30 15.70 -30.83
N GLU A 324 18.31 16.26 -30.17
CA GLU A 324 19.58 16.66 -30.79
C GLU A 324 20.28 15.47 -31.45
N ASN A 325 20.33 14.31 -30.79
CA ASN A 325 20.93 13.10 -31.34
C ASN A 325 20.14 12.54 -32.54
N GLU A 326 18.82 12.41 -32.42
CA GLU A 326 17.96 11.83 -33.47
C GLU A 326 17.80 12.77 -34.67
N LEU A 327 17.84 14.09 -34.43
CA LEU A 327 17.76 15.10 -35.47
C LEU A 327 19.15 15.55 -35.95
N ALA A 328 20.24 14.97 -35.47
CA ALA A 328 21.61 15.38 -35.80
C ALA A 328 21.85 15.45 -37.32
N ILE A 329 21.28 14.51 -38.08
CA ILE A 329 21.37 14.46 -39.55
C ILE A 329 20.63 15.63 -40.23
N TYR A 330 19.61 16.18 -39.58
CA TYR A 330 18.80 17.29 -40.09
C TYR A 330 19.21 18.66 -39.56
N LEU A 331 20.14 18.70 -38.58
CA LEU A 331 20.52 19.93 -37.88
C LEU A 331 21.78 20.59 -38.45
N ASP A 332 22.37 20.08 -39.54
CA ASP A 332 23.62 20.57 -40.14
C ASP A 332 24.76 20.78 -39.10
N ILE A 333 24.76 20.00 -38.02
CA ILE A 333 25.83 20.03 -37.02
C ILE A 333 26.92 19.09 -37.52
N SER A 334 27.88 19.68 -38.23
CA SER A 334 29.14 19.03 -38.60
C SER A 334 29.81 18.44 -37.35
N VAL A 335 30.06 17.13 -37.40
CA VAL A 335 30.77 16.33 -36.37
C VAL A 335 32.13 16.93 -36.01
#